data_AF-A0A5P2WYF3-F1
#
_entry.id   AF-A0A5P2WYF3-F1
#
_cell.length_a   1.000
_cell.length_b   1.000
_cell.length_c   1.000
_cell.angle_alpha   90.00
_cell.angle_beta   90.00
_cell.angle_gamma   90.00
#
_symmetry.space_group_name_H-M   'P 1'
#
loop_
_entity.id
_entity.type
_entity.pdbx_description
1 polymer ?
#
loop_
_entity_poly.entity_id
_entity_poly.type
_entity_poly.pdbx_seq_one_letter_code
_entity_poly.pdbx_strand_id
1 'polypeptide(L)'
;MADEDVRRAGESDESGEPLAEFDMEFVDQLPGGRVVIPVESRGRFTWLVARGHVSEQARREFVQEIQHIVGRGLWRQNWPAETD
;
A
#
# COMPACT_ATOMS: atom_id res chain seq x y z
N MET A 1 38.99 0.48 -26.52
CA MET A 1 37.82 1.31 -26.85
C MET A 1 36.70 0.76 -25.99
N ALA A 2 36.22 1.56 -25.05
CA ALA A 2 35.49 1.13 -23.87
C ALA A 2 34.09 0.59 -24.20
N ASP A 3 33.70 -0.44 -23.43
CA ASP A 3 32.34 -0.87 -23.16
C ASP A 3 31.46 0.32 -22.72
N GLU A 4 30.27 0.44 -23.30
CA GLU A 4 29.14 1.12 -22.66
C GLU A 4 27.82 0.61 -23.28
N ASP A 5 27.44 -0.61 -22.91
CA ASP A 5 26.05 -1.08 -22.99
C ASP A 5 25.24 -0.39 -21.88
N VAL A 6 24.92 0.89 -22.10
CA VAL A 6 23.92 1.60 -21.28
C VAL A 6 22.54 1.06 -21.66
N ARG A 7 22.13 0.00 -20.97
CA ARG A 7 20.74 -0.44 -20.96
C ARG A 7 19.89 0.68 -20.36
N ARG A 8 19.17 1.37 -21.24
CA ARG A 8 18.19 2.40 -20.90
C ARG A 8 17.05 1.71 -20.14
N ALA A 9 17.11 1.73 -18.81
CA ALA A 9 16.00 1.33 -17.96
C ALA A 9 14.88 2.36 -18.13
N GLY A 10 13.98 2.05 -19.05
CA GLY A 10 12.86 2.89 -19.46
C GLY A 10 11.84 2.06 -20.22
N GLU A 11 11.60 0.84 -19.76
CA GLU A 11 10.41 0.09 -20.14
C GLU A 11 9.40 0.36 -19.03
N SER A 12 8.54 1.35 -19.29
CA SER A 12 7.28 1.47 -18.60
C SER A 12 6.58 0.13 -18.73
N ASP A 13 6.34 -0.53 -17.61
CA ASP A 13 5.53 -1.74 -17.57
C ASP A 13 4.08 -1.32 -17.89
N GLU A 14 3.75 -1.20 -19.19
CA GLU A 14 2.40 -0.99 -19.71
C GLU A 14 1.55 -2.27 -19.60
N SER A 15 1.77 -3.02 -18.52
CA SER A 15 0.95 -4.12 -18.07
C SER A 15 -0.05 -3.54 -17.08
N GLY A 16 -1.08 -2.86 -17.62
CA GLY A 16 -2.07 -2.07 -16.88
C GLY A 16 -2.98 -2.86 -15.95
N GLU A 17 -2.43 -3.53 -14.94
CA GLU A 17 -3.21 -3.90 -13.78
C GLU A 17 -3.51 -2.62 -12.97
N PRO A 18 -4.79 -2.35 -12.64
CA PRO A 18 -5.12 -1.20 -11.82
C PRO A 18 -4.39 -1.31 -10.48
N LEU A 19 -3.63 -0.26 -10.12
CA LEU A 19 -3.04 -0.14 -8.80
C LEU A 19 -4.14 -0.31 -7.75
N ALA A 20 -3.88 -1.14 -6.73
CA ALA A 20 -4.87 -1.44 -5.71
C ALA A 20 -5.37 -0.15 -5.03
N GLU A 21 -6.68 -0.01 -4.91
CA GLU A 21 -7.28 1.09 -4.16
C GLU A 21 -7.06 0.87 -2.66
N PHE A 22 -6.63 1.92 -1.97
CA PHE A 22 -6.43 1.91 -0.53
C PHE A 22 -7.56 2.65 0.19
N ASP A 23 -8.07 2.02 1.25
CA ASP A 23 -9.08 2.62 2.12
C ASP A 23 -8.87 2.25 3.60
N MET A 24 -9.57 2.94 4.49
CA MET A 24 -9.61 2.69 5.92
C MET A 24 -11.04 2.84 6.43
N GLU A 25 -11.57 1.80 7.06
CA GLU A 25 -12.94 1.75 7.56
C GLU A 25 -12.97 1.63 9.08
N PHE A 26 -13.87 2.37 9.74
CA PHE A 26 -14.09 2.24 11.18
C PHE A 26 -15.10 1.14 11.48
N VAL A 27 -14.70 0.19 12.33
CA VAL A 27 -15.56 -0.84 12.90
C VAL A 27 -15.64 -0.68 14.42
N ASP A 28 -16.70 -1.18 15.04
CA ASP A 28 -16.89 -0.97 16.48
C ASP A 28 -15.89 -1.76 17.33
N GLN A 29 -15.50 -2.95 16.87
CA GLN A 29 -14.51 -3.79 17.52
C GLN A 29 -13.86 -4.76 16.53
N LEU A 30 -12.64 -5.20 16.87
CA LEU A 30 -11.89 -6.21 16.13
C LEU A 30 -11.56 -7.40 17.04
N PRO A 31 -11.41 -8.61 16.47
CA PRO A 31 -11.14 -9.81 17.24
C PRO A 31 -9.79 -9.74 17.97
N GLY A 32 -9.75 -10.32 19.17
CA GLY A 32 -8.53 -10.44 19.97
C GLY A 32 -7.96 -9.10 20.48
N GLY A 33 -8.78 -8.06 20.58
CA GLY A 33 -8.36 -6.75 21.07
C GLY A 33 -7.43 -6.00 20.11
N ARG A 34 -7.42 -6.38 18.82
CA ARG A 34 -6.63 -5.70 17.80
C ARG A 34 -7.19 -4.30 17.53
N VAL A 35 -6.31 -3.39 17.13
CA VAL A 35 -6.67 -2.01 16.77
C VAL A 35 -6.87 -1.88 15.26
N VAL A 36 -6.10 -2.61 14.45
CA VAL A 36 -6.17 -2.61 12.99
C VAL A 36 -6.04 -4.04 12.46
N ILE A 37 -6.82 -4.38 11.42
CA ILE A 37 -6.65 -5.60 10.63
C ILE A 37 -6.66 -5.23 9.13
N PRO A 38 -5.66 -5.66 8.34
CA PRO A 38 -5.70 -5.53 6.89
C PRO A 38 -6.64 -6.58 6.27
N VAL A 39 -7.46 -6.15 5.32
CA VAL A 39 -8.31 -7.00 4.50
C VAL A 39 -8.00 -6.72 3.04
N GLU A 40 -7.57 -7.77 2.35
CA GLU A 40 -7.23 -7.70 0.93
C GLU A 40 -8.34 -8.35 0.11
N SER A 41 -8.73 -7.66 -0.96
CA SER A 41 -9.66 -8.15 -1.98
C SER A 41 -9.13 -7.75 -3.35
N ARG A 42 -9.67 -8.35 -4.42
CA ARG A 42 -9.18 -8.08 -5.78
C ARG A 42 -9.22 -6.58 -6.08
N GLY A 43 -8.04 -5.98 -6.28
CA GLY A 43 -7.88 -4.56 -6.60
C GLY A 43 -8.09 -3.60 -5.42
N ARG A 44 -8.24 -4.08 -4.18
CA ARG A 44 -8.51 -3.22 -3.03
C ARG A 44 -7.87 -3.73 -1.74
N PHE A 45 -7.26 -2.82 -1.00
CA PHE A 45 -6.67 -3.05 0.31
C PHE A 45 -7.34 -2.12 1.34
N THR A 46 -7.99 -2.70 2.35
CA THR A 46 -8.72 -1.94 3.37
C THR A 46 -8.15 -2.23 4.76
N TRP A 47 -7.84 -1.17 5.50
CA TRP A 47 -7.59 -1.27 6.94
C TRP A 47 -8.90 -1.13 7.71
N LEU A 48 -9.35 -2.21 8.35
CA LEU A 48 -10.40 -2.14 9.35
C LEU A 48 -9.79 -1.65 10.66
N VAL A 49 -10.34 -0.57 11.21
CA VAL A 49 -9.81 0.10 12.41
C VAL A 49 -10.88 0.16 13.49
N ALA A 50 -10.54 -0.27 14.70
CA ALA A 50 -11.42 -0.14 15.85
C ALA A 50 -11.70 1.34 16.15
N ARG A 51 -12.98 1.71 16.24
CA ARG A 51 -13.44 3.09 16.46
C ARG A 51 -12.83 3.66 17.75
N GLY A 52 -12.44 4.94 17.69
CA GLY A 52 -11.84 5.64 18.83
C GLY A 52 -10.32 5.49 18.95
N HIS A 53 -9.70 4.58 18.20
CA HIS A 53 -8.24 4.43 18.18
C HIS A 53 -7.53 5.29 17.13
N VAL A 54 -8.26 5.70 16.09
CA VAL A 54 -7.79 6.63 15.06
C VAL A 54 -8.84 7.72 14.91
N SER A 55 -8.40 8.97 14.80
CA SER A 55 -9.29 10.10 14.56
C SER A 55 -9.74 10.15 13.10
N GLU A 56 -10.90 10.77 12.83
CA GLU A 56 -11.38 11.02 11.47
C GLU A 56 -10.38 11.85 10.63
N GLN A 57 -9.67 12.77 11.27
CA GLN A 57 -8.61 13.54 10.61
C GLN A 57 -7.44 12.65 10.19
N ALA A 58 -6.93 11.83 11.12
CA ALA A 58 -5.83 10.92 10.84
C ALA A 58 -6.22 9.90 9.76
N ARG A 59 -7.46 9.40 9.75
CA ARG A 59 -7.98 8.55 8.66
C ARG A 59 -7.85 9.25 7.31
N ARG A 60 -8.40 10.47 7.20
CA ARG A 60 -8.40 11.23 5.95
C ARG A 60 -6.99 11.52 5.44
N GLU A 61 -6.12 12.01 6.31
CA GLU A 61 -4.74 12.33 5.97
C GLU A 61 -3.97 11.06 5.56
N PHE A 62 -4.13 9.97 6.32
CA PHE A 62 -3.49 8.70 6.00
C PHE A 62 -3.93 8.15 4.63
N VAL A 63 -5.24 8.11 4.37
CA VAL A 63 -5.78 7.60 3.10
C VAL A 63 -5.30 8.46 1.93
N GLN A 64 -5.26 9.79 2.09
CA GLN A 64 -4.74 10.68 1.06
C GLN A 64 -3.27 10.41 0.74
N GLU A 65 -2.42 10.30 1.77
CA GLU A 65 -0.98 10.09 1.58
C GLU A 65 -0.68 8.70 1.01
N ILE A 66 -1.36 7.65 1.49
CA ILE A 66 -1.10 6.28 0.99
C ILE A 66 -1.55 6.13 -0.47
N GLN A 67 -2.68 6.74 -0.85
CA GLN A 67 -3.14 6.77 -2.24
C GLN A 67 -2.16 7.53 -3.14
N HIS A 68 -1.55 8.61 -2.65
CA HIS A 68 -0.49 9.30 -3.37
C HIS A 68 0.74 8.40 -3.57
N ILE A 69 1.24 7.77 -2.51
CA ILE A 69 2.44 6.93 -2.54
C ILE A 69 2.24 5.73 -3.49
N VAL A 70 1.10 5.04 -3.37
CA VAL A 70 0.80 3.87 -4.20
C VAL A 70 0.47 4.28 -5.63
N GLY A 71 -0.40 5.27 -5.82
CA GLY A 71 -0.84 5.77 -7.13
C GLY A 71 0.29 6.36 -7.98
N ARG A 72 1.40 6.78 -7.36
CA ARG A 72 2.60 7.29 -8.04
C ARG A 72 3.73 6.26 -8.15
N GLY A 73 3.52 5.02 -7.71
CA GLY A 73 4.56 3.99 -7.71
C GLY A 73 5.74 4.30 -6.79
N LEU A 74 5.53 5.12 -5.75
CA LEU A 74 6.57 5.49 -4.78
C LEU A 74 6.76 4.41 -3.70
N TRP A 75 5.82 3.46 -3.60
CA TRP A 75 5.91 2.35 -2.67
C TRP A 75 6.92 1.30 -3.16
N ARG A 76 7.91 0.98 -2.32
CA ARG A 76 8.86 -0.11 -2.55
C ARG A 76 8.77 -1.14 -1.42
N GLN A 77 8.37 -2.35 -1.74
CA GLN A 77 8.41 -3.48 -0.80
C GLN A 77 9.84 -4.00 -0.68
N ASN A 78 10.38 -4.02 0.54
CA ASN A 78 11.67 -4.63 0.85
C ASN A 78 11.42 -5.75 1.86
N TRP A 79 11.21 -6.97 1.38
CA TRP A 79 11.14 -8.14 2.25
C TRP A 79 12.56 -8.67 2.48
N PRO A 80 12.95 -9.01 3.71
CA PRO A 80 14.18 -9.75 3.93
C PRO A 80 14.09 -11.08 3.17
N ALA A 81 15.17 -11.47 2.49
CA ALA A 81 15.25 -12.81 1.93
C ALA A 81 15.06 -13.81 3.07
N GLU A 82 14.16 -14.77 2.89
CA GLU A 82 14.08 -15.92 3.79
C GLU A 82 15.48 -16.50 3.90
N THR A 83 16.05 -16.42 5.11
CA THR A 83 17.31 -17.09 5.40
C THR A 83 16.90 -18.52 5.74
N ASP A 84 17.21 -19.44 4.83
CA ASP A 84 17.02 -20.89 4.99
C ASP A 84 17.80 -21.42 6.22
#